data_AF-A0A0K8REN5-F1
#
_entry.id   AF-A0A0K8REN5-F1
#
_cell.length_a   1.000
_cell.length_b   1.000
_cell.length_c   1.000
_cell.angle_alpha   90.00
_cell.angle_beta   90.00
_cell.angle_gamma   90.00
#
_symmetry.space_group_name_H-M   'P 1'
#
loop_
_entity.id
_entity.type
_entity.pdbx_description
1 polymer ?
#
loop_
_entity_poly.entity_id
_entity_poly.type
_entity_poly.pdbx_seq_one_letter_code
_entity_poly.pdbx_strand_id
1 'polypeptide(L)'
;MTPAINVSYIGSRKLTDEEERNILGIKGNDTDVVVKGTDAIKALMDLIVSNNDLVGSNNVFLVLTGYNITEEETKNEANANTLSFSDTSSSEESGKLDGSDDLKITSRSASRSNDFSNVGGVSQFGTICFTPAAIVQDFGSNFSGVANAAAQVANILGHVYNGTIPRRQCGDYDYALGGFHGDECNKIKELPRQESNDEYECLKDSVKAIGSKWMTPSMFYSHYRRDWPQCRTSYFNSVECTKPSKSTYQYSECRVSCCPKYKYIFLNPTINDIPAPDGENCDAHKICVGGKCVQNTTSVEGK
;
A
#
# COMPACT_ATOMS: atom_id res chain seq x y z
N MET A 1 -28.03 -9.75 -7.11
CA MET A 1 -26.60 -10.11 -7.19
C MET A 1 -25.90 -8.98 -7.89
N THR A 2 -24.97 -8.29 -7.23
CA THR A 2 -24.13 -7.27 -7.87
C THR A 2 -23.21 -7.96 -8.90
N PRO A 3 -23.03 -7.38 -10.11
CA PRO A 3 -22.18 -7.96 -11.13
C PRO A 3 -20.73 -8.05 -10.65
N ALA A 4 -19.97 -9.02 -11.18
CA ALA A 4 -18.55 -9.13 -10.88
C ALA A 4 -17.82 -7.89 -11.40
N ILE A 5 -17.04 -7.23 -10.53
CA ILE A 5 -16.21 -6.08 -10.89
C ILE A 5 -14.89 -6.61 -11.43
N ASN A 6 -14.63 -6.35 -12.71
CA ASN A 6 -13.36 -6.70 -13.34
C ASN A 6 -12.43 -5.48 -13.29
N VAL A 7 -11.28 -5.65 -12.62
CA VAL A 7 -10.24 -4.61 -12.56
C VAL A 7 -9.25 -4.83 -13.70
N SER A 8 -9.02 -3.78 -14.50
CA SER A 8 -8.08 -3.81 -15.62
C SER A 8 -6.94 -2.81 -15.40
N TYR A 9 -5.71 -3.23 -15.70
CA TYR A 9 -4.58 -2.31 -15.73
C TYR A 9 -4.58 -1.52 -17.04
N ILE A 10 -4.67 -0.20 -16.92
CA ILE A 10 -4.76 0.73 -18.06
C ILE A 10 -3.43 1.40 -18.42
N GLY A 11 -2.39 1.25 -17.58
CA GLY A 11 -1.07 1.84 -17.83
C GLY A 11 -0.44 2.46 -16.59
N SER A 12 0.80 2.93 -16.76
CA SER A 12 1.52 3.71 -15.76
C SER A 12 2.57 4.57 -16.45
N ARG A 13 2.99 5.62 -15.75
CA ARG A 13 4.16 6.43 -16.10
C ARG A 13 4.87 6.83 -14.81
N LYS A 14 6.15 7.18 -14.93
CA LYS A 14 6.85 7.86 -13.85
C LYS A 14 6.33 9.29 -13.73
N LEU A 15 6.19 9.76 -12.51
CA LEU A 15 6.02 11.19 -12.23
C LEU A 15 7.35 11.90 -12.51
N THR A 16 7.28 13.16 -12.93
CA THR A 16 8.46 14.03 -12.88
C THR A 16 8.74 14.41 -11.42
N ASP A 17 9.97 14.82 -11.12
CA ASP A 17 10.33 15.28 -9.76
C ASP A 17 9.41 16.42 -9.28
N GLU A 18 8.98 17.30 -10.19
CA GLU A 18 8.05 18.39 -9.88
C GLU A 18 6.64 17.86 -9.56
N GLU A 19 6.11 16.94 -10.36
CA GLU A 19 4.81 16.31 -10.12
C GLU A 19 4.81 15.53 -8.80
N GLU A 20 5.86 14.75 -8.53
CA GLU A 20 6.00 14.00 -7.29
C GLU A 20 6.03 14.93 -6.09
N ARG A 21 6.82 16.01 -6.13
CA ARG A 21 6.89 16.99 -5.04
C ARG A 21 5.57 17.71 -4.81
N ASN A 22 4.88 18.09 -5.89
CA ASN A 22 3.59 18.76 -5.82
C ASN A 22 2.49 17.85 -5.26
N ILE A 23 2.42 16.60 -5.74
CA ILE A 23 1.42 15.64 -5.26
C ILE A 23 1.71 15.21 -3.83
N LEU A 24 2.96 14.91 -3.48
CA LEU A 24 3.32 14.40 -2.16
C LEU A 24 3.58 15.50 -1.11
N GLY A 25 3.50 16.77 -1.51
CA GLY A 25 3.72 17.92 -0.61
C GLY A 25 5.16 18.07 -0.11
N ILE A 26 6.15 17.60 -0.89
CA ILE A 26 7.55 17.58 -0.50
C ILE A 26 8.16 18.96 -0.66
N LYS A 27 8.57 19.58 0.45
CA LYS A 27 9.24 20.89 0.47
C LYS A 27 10.75 20.70 0.66
N GLY A 28 11.56 21.43 -0.11
CA GLY A 28 13.01 21.42 0.05
C GLY A 28 13.69 20.09 -0.31
N ASN A 29 14.83 19.81 0.32
CA ASN A 29 15.66 18.62 0.07
C ASN A 29 15.70 17.69 1.30
N ASP A 30 14.63 17.67 2.09
CA ASP A 30 14.58 16.85 3.30
C ASP A 30 14.62 15.36 2.95
N THR A 31 15.38 14.61 3.73
CA THR A 31 15.64 13.17 3.51
C THR A 31 14.71 12.27 4.34
N ASP A 32 14.01 12.85 5.32
CA ASP A 32 13.03 12.19 6.17
C ASP A 32 11.65 12.83 5.95
N VAL A 33 11.01 12.42 4.85
CA VAL A 33 9.71 12.96 4.43
C VAL A 33 8.61 11.99 4.85
N VAL A 34 7.67 12.50 5.65
CA VAL A 34 6.38 11.86 5.90
C VAL A 34 5.33 12.56 5.05
N VAL A 35 4.65 11.81 4.20
CA VAL A 35 3.59 12.30 3.32
C VAL A 35 2.30 12.44 4.13
N LYS A 36 1.77 13.67 4.18
CA LYS A 36 0.41 13.93 4.65
C LYS A 36 -0.57 13.43 3.60
N GLY A 37 -1.07 12.22 3.76
CA GLY A 37 -1.86 11.51 2.76
C GLY A 37 -3.14 12.23 2.37
N THR A 38 -3.79 12.93 3.32
CA THR A 38 -4.99 13.72 3.04
C THR A 38 -4.70 14.88 2.10
N ASP A 39 -3.61 15.61 2.33
CA ASP A 39 -3.18 16.71 1.44
C ASP A 39 -2.79 16.16 0.07
N ALA A 40 -2.09 15.02 0.03
CA ALA A 40 -1.62 14.42 -1.20
C ALA A 40 -2.74 13.90 -2.11
N ILE A 41 -3.80 13.33 -1.52
CA ILE A 41 -4.99 12.94 -2.28
C ILE A 41 -5.70 14.16 -2.86
N LYS A 42 -5.84 15.24 -2.07
CA LYS A 42 -6.45 16.48 -2.57
C LYS A 42 -5.69 17.01 -3.77
N ALA A 43 -4.36 17.07 -3.69
CA ALA A 43 -3.52 17.48 -4.81
C ALA A 43 -3.68 16.57 -6.05
N LEU A 44 -3.76 15.25 -5.85
CA LEU A 44 -4.00 14.30 -6.95
C LEU A 44 -5.40 14.49 -7.57
N MET A 45 -6.43 14.70 -6.75
CA MET A 45 -7.78 14.96 -7.21
C MET A 45 -7.89 16.27 -7.99
N ASP A 46 -7.22 17.34 -7.55
CA ASP A 46 -7.18 18.61 -8.27
C ASP A 46 -6.59 18.46 -9.68
N LEU A 47 -5.58 17.59 -9.84
CA LEU A 47 -5.01 17.25 -11.15
C LEU A 47 -6.01 16.48 -12.04
N ILE A 48 -6.78 15.56 -11.45
CA ILE A 48 -7.83 14.82 -12.16
C ILE A 48 -8.94 15.78 -12.59
N VAL A 49 -9.41 16.65 -11.69
CA VAL A 49 -10.47 17.64 -11.97
C VAL A 49 -10.03 18.64 -13.03
N SER A 50 -8.75 19.05 -13.02
CA SER A 50 -8.19 19.92 -14.06
C SER A 50 -8.22 19.29 -15.45
N ASN A 51 -8.36 17.96 -15.53
CA ASN A 51 -8.54 17.21 -16.76
C ASN A 51 -9.98 16.66 -16.82
N ASN A 52 -10.92 17.52 -17.24
CA ASN A 52 -12.36 17.26 -17.27
C ASN A 52 -12.77 15.89 -17.87
N ASP A 53 -11.99 15.33 -18.78
CA ASP A 53 -12.27 14.03 -19.42
C ASP A 53 -12.13 12.83 -18.45
N LEU A 54 -11.50 13.01 -17.30
CA LEU A 54 -11.26 11.96 -16.31
C LEU A 54 -12.31 11.94 -15.18
N VAL A 55 -13.00 13.06 -14.97
CA VAL A 55 -14.04 13.20 -13.95
C VAL A 55 -15.25 12.36 -14.36
N GLY A 56 -15.78 11.55 -13.43
CA GLY A 56 -16.91 10.68 -13.71
C GLY A 56 -16.55 9.38 -14.44
N SER A 57 -15.28 9.18 -14.80
CA SER A 57 -14.81 7.90 -15.33
C SER A 57 -14.64 6.85 -14.23
N ASN A 58 -14.61 5.57 -14.61
CA ASN A 58 -14.32 4.46 -13.69
C ASN A 58 -12.80 4.14 -13.58
N ASN A 59 -11.94 5.10 -13.93
CA ASN A 59 -10.48 4.92 -13.93
C ASN A 59 -9.87 5.37 -12.60
N VAL A 60 -9.32 4.43 -11.83
CA VAL A 60 -8.63 4.74 -10.56
C VAL A 60 -7.21 5.26 -10.82
N PHE A 61 -6.89 6.45 -10.32
CA PHE A 61 -5.55 7.02 -10.34
C PHE A 61 -4.81 6.68 -9.05
N LEU A 62 -3.67 5.99 -9.17
CA LEU A 62 -2.93 5.49 -8.03
C LEU A 62 -1.47 5.94 -8.11
N VAL A 63 -0.98 6.59 -7.05
CA VAL A 63 0.43 6.97 -6.91
C VAL A 63 1.09 6.02 -5.91
N LEU A 64 2.15 5.35 -6.36
CA LEU A 64 3.01 4.53 -5.52
C LEU A 64 4.16 5.39 -4.99
N THR A 65 4.42 5.32 -3.68
CA THR A 65 5.50 6.07 -3.04
C THR A 65 6.26 5.25 -2.01
N GLY A 66 7.57 5.46 -1.92
CA GLY A 66 8.43 4.83 -0.90
C GLY A 66 8.42 5.54 0.46
N TYR A 67 7.71 6.66 0.60
CA TYR A 67 7.65 7.42 1.84
C TYR A 67 6.62 6.87 2.82
N ASN A 68 6.77 7.22 4.10
CA ASN A 68 5.73 7.01 5.10
C ASN A 68 4.53 7.90 4.80
N ILE A 69 3.32 7.39 4.98
CA ILE A 69 2.06 8.10 4.72
C ILE A 69 1.29 8.19 6.04
N THR A 70 0.76 9.36 6.38
CA THR A 70 -0.17 9.55 7.50
C THR A 70 -1.52 10.04 6.98
N GLU A 71 -2.56 9.97 7.81
CA GLU A 71 -3.88 10.55 7.48
C GLU A 71 -3.98 12.03 7.85
N GLU A 72 -2.85 12.66 8.17
CA GLU A 72 -2.78 14.06 8.55
C GLU A 72 -3.22 14.98 7.42
N GLU A 73 -3.87 16.07 7.81
CA GLU A 73 -4.23 17.18 6.95
C GLU A 73 -3.53 18.44 7.45
N THR A 74 -3.05 19.29 6.54
CA THR A 74 -2.54 20.60 6.94
C THR A 74 -3.69 21.50 7.40
N LYS A 75 -3.74 21.80 8.70
CA LYS A 75 -4.67 22.78 9.25
C LYS A 75 -4.34 24.16 8.68
N ASN A 76 -5.32 24.79 8.03
CA ASN A 76 -5.24 26.20 7.71
C ASN A 76 -5.44 27.02 8.98
N GLU A 77 -4.41 27.14 9.80
CA GLU A 77 -4.38 28.18 10.82
C GLU A 77 -4.24 29.51 10.11
N ALA A 78 -5.36 30.18 9.85
CA ALA A 78 -5.33 31.62 9.70
C ALA A 78 -4.66 32.16 10.97
N ASN A 79 -3.57 32.94 10.83
CA ASN A 79 -2.84 33.56 11.94
C ASN A 79 -3.82 34.24 12.93
N ALA A 80 -4.33 33.49 13.89
CA ALA A 80 -4.94 34.02 15.08
C ALA A 80 -3.77 34.30 16.03
N ASN A 81 -3.03 35.37 15.72
CA ASN A 81 -2.23 36.08 16.70
C ASN A 81 -3.20 36.72 17.71
N THR A 82 -3.89 35.91 18.49
CA THR A 82 -4.39 36.33 19.79
C THR A 82 -3.31 35.95 20.78
N LEU A 83 -2.43 36.93 21.04
CA LEU A 83 -1.58 36.98 22.20
C LEU A 83 -2.43 36.70 23.44
N SER A 84 -2.37 35.48 23.95
CA SER A 84 -2.80 35.17 25.30
C SER A 84 -1.55 35.04 26.15
N PHE A 85 -1.18 36.13 26.80
CA PHE A 85 -0.22 36.13 27.91
C PHE A 85 -0.92 35.71 29.19
N SER A 86 -0.20 34.96 30.02
CA SER A 86 -0.41 34.51 31.41
C SER A 86 -0.72 33.01 31.55
N ASP A 87 -0.10 32.24 32.45
CA ASP A 87 1.16 32.36 33.17
C ASP A 87 1.51 30.97 33.72
N THR A 88 2.80 30.61 33.64
CA THR A 88 3.57 29.72 34.52
C THR A 88 2.90 28.59 35.35
N SER A 89 3.29 27.33 35.08
CA SER A 89 3.97 26.49 36.10
C SER A 89 4.70 25.30 35.48
N SER A 90 5.98 25.18 35.83
CA SER A 90 6.95 24.12 35.59
C SER A 90 6.57 22.74 36.12
N SER A 91 7.16 21.68 35.52
CA SER A 91 7.71 20.43 36.14
C SER A 91 7.57 19.27 35.15
N GLU A 92 8.46 18.29 34.97
CA GLU A 92 9.84 18.03 35.36
C GLU A 92 10.31 16.92 34.41
N GLU A 93 11.59 16.94 34.08
CA GLU A 93 12.28 15.94 33.29
C GLU A 93 12.47 14.66 34.12
N SER A 94 12.09 13.49 33.59
CA SER A 94 12.56 12.21 34.14
C SER A 94 12.86 11.22 33.02
N GLY A 95 14.15 11.10 32.69
CA GLY A 95 14.67 10.06 31.83
C GLY A 95 14.63 8.68 32.49
N LYS A 96 14.40 7.66 31.65
CA LYS A 96 14.97 6.32 31.84
C LYS A 96 15.46 5.80 30.49
N LEU A 97 16.79 5.82 30.36
CA LEU A 97 17.55 4.97 29.46
C LEU A 97 17.47 3.55 30.02
N ASP A 98 16.79 2.64 29.33
CA ASP A 98 17.02 1.21 29.48
C ASP A 98 17.56 0.67 28.16
N GLY A 99 18.79 0.17 28.24
CA GLY A 99 19.55 -0.39 27.14
C GLY A 99 19.10 -1.80 26.81
N SER A 100 18.69 -1.99 25.57
CA SER A 100 18.86 -3.23 24.81
C SER A 100 18.87 -2.84 23.33
N ASP A 101 20.07 -2.65 22.78
CA ASP A 101 20.30 -2.52 21.34
C ASP A 101 20.03 -3.89 20.67
N ASP A 102 18.75 -4.23 20.54
CA ASP A 102 18.29 -5.21 19.57
C ASP A 102 18.03 -4.50 18.25
N LEU A 103 18.53 -5.10 17.17
CA LEU A 103 18.46 -4.69 15.77
C LEU A 103 17.03 -4.27 15.36
N LYS A 104 16.65 -3.04 15.66
CA LYS A 104 15.41 -2.44 15.21
C LYS A 104 15.61 -2.06 13.75
N ILE A 105 14.93 -2.78 12.86
CA ILE A 105 14.77 -2.35 11.46
C ILE A 105 13.96 -1.05 11.50
N THR A 106 14.64 0.08 11.58
CA THR A 106 14.03 1.39 11.44
C THR A 106 13.76 1.62 9.97
N SER A 107 12.48 1.69 9.60
CA SER A 107 12.06 2.38 8.37
C SER A 107 12.63 3.80 8.42
N ARG A 108 13.00 4.36 7.26
CA ARG A 108 13.73 5.64 7.14
C ARG A 108 12.97 6.86 7.70
N SER A 109 11.76 6.69 8.24
CA SER A 109 10.90 7.79 8.68
C SER A 109 10.12 7.51 9.97
N ALA A 110 10.77 6.92 10.98
CA ALA A 110 10.19 6.88 12.33
C ALA A 110 10.27 8.28 12.98
N SER A 111 9.33 9.17 12.62
CA SER A 111 9.15 10.47 13.28
C SER A 111 8.82 10.29 14.77
N ARG A 112 9.52 11.05 15.62
CA ARG A 112 9.15 11.25 17.02
C ARG A 112 8.02 12.28 17.05
N SER A 113 6.89 11.91 17.66
CA SER A 113 5.71 12.72 18.01
C SER A 113 4.62 13.00 16.95
N ASN A 114 4.11 11.98 16.26
CA ASN A 114 2.84 12.09 15.51
C ASN A 114 1.70 11.37 16.24
N ASP A 115 0.55 12.04 16.37
CA ASP A 115 -0.73 11.43 16.78
C ASP A 115 -1.26 10.44 15.73
N PHE A 116 -0.77 10.52 14.49
CA PHE A 116 -1.16 9.65 13.39
C PHE A 116 -0.06 8.68 13.02
N SER A 117 -0.36 7.38 13.13
CA SER A 117 0.54 6.30 12.71
C SER A 117 0.68 6.22 11.19
N ASN A 118 1.81 5.69 10.72
CA ASN A 118 1.98 5.35 9.31
C ASN A 118 0.87 4.40 8.83
N VAL A 119 0.23 4.74 7.71
CA VAL A 119 -0.76 3.91 7.02
C VAL A 119 -0.20 3.39 5.70
N GLY A 120 -0.65 2.21 5.27
CA GLY A 120 -0.20 1.61 4.01
C GLY A 120 -0.68 2.35 2.75
N GLY A 121 -1.66 3.24 2.88
CA GLY A 121 -2.18 4.07 1.82
C GLY A 121 -3.44 4.80 2.25
N VAL A 122 -3.84 5.77 1.44
CA VAL A 122 -5.01 6.60 1.68
C VAL A 122 -5.82 6.69 0.37
N SER A 123 -7.14 6.62 0.48
CA SER A 123 -8.11 6.90 -0.59
C SER A 123 -9.43 7.36 0.02
N GLN A 124 -10.30 7.97 -0.79
CA GLN A 124 -11.66 8.31 -0.38
C GLN A 124 -12.63 7.16 -0.65
N PHE A 125 -13.53 6.91 0.28
CA PHE A 125 -14.53 5.86 0.24
C PHE A 125 -15.63 6.17 -0.78
N GLY A 126 -15.95 5.20 -1.62
CA GLY A 126 -17.11 5.26 -2.53
C GLY A 126 -17.00 6.26 -3.68
N THR A 127 -15.79 6.68 -4.07
CA THR A 127 -15.57 7.73 -5.08
C THR A 127 -15.34 7.23 -6.51
N ILE A 128 -15.62 5.94 -6.78
CA ILE A 128 -15.32 5.29 -8.08
C ILE A 128 -15.84 6.05 -9.32
N CYS A 129 -17.00 6.70 -9.24
CA CYS A 129 -17.60 7.44 -10.35
C CYS A 129 -17.48 8.97 -10.22
N PHE A 130 -16.51 9.47 -9.47
CA PHE A 130 -16.28 10.91 -9.34
C PHE A 130 -14.81 11.26 -9.61
N THR A 131 -13.95 11.11 -8.61
CA THR A 131 -12.51 11.36 -8.69
C THR A 131 -11.75 10.27 -7.93
N PRO A 132 -11.77 9.02 -8.43
CA PRO A 132 -11.14 7.90 -7.73
C PRO A 132 -9.61 8.05 -7.72
N ALA A 133 -9.07 8.35 -6.55
CA ALA A 133 -7.65 8.57 -6.34
C ALA A 133 -7.15 7.88 -5.08
N ALA A 134 -5.92 7.37 -5.13
CA ALA A 134 -5.23 6.74 -4.03
C ALA A 134 -3.73 7.08 -4.02
N ILE A 135 -3.17 7.24 -2.82
CA ILE A 135 -1.72 7.25 -2.59
C ILE A 135 -1.39 5.98 -1.79
N VAL A 136 -0.39 5.24 -2.23
CA VAL A 136 -0.08 3.91 -1.68
C VAL A 136 1.40 3.80 -1.39
N GLN A 137 1.71 3.31 -0.20
CA GLN A 137 3.06 3.01 0.20
C GLN A 137 3.55 1.74 -0.49
N ASP A 138 4.64 1.85 -1.23
CA ASP A 138 5.41 0.75 -1.80
C ASP A 138 6.90 1.02 -1.58
N PHE A 139 7.54 0.21 -0.73
CA PHE A 139 8.96 0.34 -0.43
C PHE A 139 9.86 -0.20 -1.55
N GLY A 140 9.27 -0.65 -2.66
CA GLY A 140 9.99 -1.34 -3.73
C GLY A 140 10.54 -2.69 -3.28
N SER A 141 10.13 -3.16 -2.10
CA SER A 141 10.43 -4.49 -1.61
C SER A 141 9.34 -5.46 -2.05
N ASN A 142 9.68 -6.75 -2.19
CA ASN A 142 8.85 -7.86 -2.70
C ASN A 142 7.32 -7.61 -2.74
N PHE A 143 6.85 -6.93 -3.80
CA PHE A 143 5.44 -6.58 -4.03
C PHE A 143 4.73 -5.91 -2.84
N SER A 144 5.46 -5.14 -2.01
CA SER A 144 4.99 -4.60 -0.74
C SER A 144 3.76 -3.68 -0.87
N GLY A 145 3.66 -2.94 -1.98
CA GLY A 145 2.51 -2.07 -2.25
C GLY A 145 1.25 -2.78 -2.73
N VAL A 146 1.30 -4.06 -3.12
CA VAL A 146 0.15 -4.72 -3.78
C VAL A 146 -1.07 -4.83 -2.85
N ALA A 147 -0.86 -5.29 -1.62
CA ALA A 147 -1.96 -5.44 -0.65
C ALA A 147 -2.56 -4.08 -0.28
N ASN A 148 -1.70 -3.06 -0.11
CA ASN A 148 -2.14 -1.70 0.19
C ASN A 148 -2.94 -1.10 -0.98
N ALA A 149 -2.47 -1.27 -2.23
CA ALA A 149 -3.17 -0.82 -3.42
C ALA A 149 -4.54 -1.49 -3.57
N ALA A 150 -4.61 -2.80 -3.34
CA ALA A 150 -5.86 -3.55 -3.39
C ALA A 150 -6.86 -3.05 -2.33
N ALA A 151 -6.39 -2.75 -1.12
CA ALA A 151 -7.24 -2.16 -0.07
C ALA A 151 -7.76 -0.76 -0.45
N GLN A 152 -6.93 0.08 -1.07
CA GLN A 152 -7.38 1.41 -1.52
C GLN A 152 -8.42 1.33 -2.64
N VAL A 153 -8.27 0.39 -3.59
CA VAL A 153 -9.29 0.13 -4.63
C VAL A 153 -10.59 -0.36 -3.99
N ALA A 154 -10.52 -1.27 -3.01
CA ALA A 154 -11.70 -1.74 -2.28
C ALA A 154 -12.41 -0.60 -1.50
N ASN A 155 -11.66 0.36 -0.94
CA ASN A 155 -12.22 1.56 -0.32
C ASN A 155 -12.93 2.46 -1.35
N ILE A 156 -12.30 2.72 -2.49
CA ILE A 156 -12.85 3.56 -3.58
C ILE A 156 -14.16 2.99 -4.13
N LEU A 157 -14.26 1.67 -4.23
CA LEU A 157 -15.48 0.97 -4.62
C LEU A 157 -16.60 1.12 -3.57
N GLY A 158 -16.30 1.52 -2.34
CA GLY A 158 -17.32 1.85 -1.35
C GLY A 158 -18.27 0.69 -1.05
N HIS A 159 -19.58 0.95 -1.10
CA HIS A 159 -20.62 -0.05 -0.85
C HIS A 159 -20.81 -1.07 -1.98
N VAL A 160 -20.35 -0.78 -3.21
CA VAL A 160 -20.46 -1.76 -4.31
C VAL A 160 -19.43 -2.89 -4.19
N TYR A 161 -18.41 -2.70 -3.35
CA TYR A 161 -17.42 -3.74 -3.07
C TYR A 161 -18.01 -4.87 -2.22
N ASN A 162 -18.05 -6.08 -2.78
CA ASN A 162 -18.53 -7.30 -2.11
C ASN A 162 -17.44 -8.38 -1.94
N GLY A 163 -16.16 -8.01 -2.11
CA GLY A 163 -15.04 -8.93 -2.02
C GLY A 163 -14.52 -9.12 -0.59
N THR A 164 -13.39 -9.83 -0.47
CA THR A 164 -12.79 -10.26 0.80
C THR A 164 -11.55 -9.46 1.23
N ILE A 165 -11.07 -8.53 0.40
CA ILE A 165 -9.93 -7.67 0.72
C ILE A 165 -10.35 -6.77 1.89
N PRO A 166 -9.57 -6.74 2.98
CA PRO A 166 -9.82 -5.83 4.10
C PRO A 166 -9.82 -4.37 3.62
N ARG A 167 -10.88 -3.65 3.98
CA ARG A 167 -11.01 -2.20 3.78
C ARG A 167 -10.46 -1.43 4.98
N ARG A 168 -10.54 -0.09 4.93
CA ARG A 168 -10.28 0.79 6.08
C ARG A 168 -10.93 0.22 7.34
N GLN A 169 -10.14 0.13 8.40
CA GLN A 169 -10.63 -0.27 9.73
C GLN A 169 -11.14 0.98 10.45
N CYS A 170 -12.36 0.88 10.95
CA CYS A 170 -13.02 1.90 11.75
C CYS A 170 -13.49 1.25 13.03
N GLY A 171 -13.02 1.73 14.17
CA GLY A 171 -13.55 1.42 15.48
C GLY A 171 -14.97 1.95 15.65
N ASP A 172 -15.65 1.48 16.69
CA ASP A 172 -17.08 1.77 16.91
C ASP A 172 -17.39 3.26 16.99
N TYR A 173 -16.44 4.09 17.44
CA TYR A 173 -16.56 5.52 17.67
C TYR A 173 -15.74 6.39 16.70
N ASP A 174 -15.02 5.79 15.75
CA ASP A 174 -14.11 6.54 14.87
C ASP A 174 -14.87 7.50 13.95
N TYR A 175 -16.12 7.18 13.61
CA TYR A 175 -17.04 8.05 12.86
C TYR A 175 -17.33 9.41 13.52
N ALA A 176 -17.08 9.54 14.83
CA ALA A 176 -17.28 10.78 15.57
C ALA A 176 -15.97 11.57 15.76
N LEU A 177 -14.83 11.01 15.31
CA LEU A 177 -13.56 11.73 15.30
C LEU A 177 -13.60 12.82 14.23
N GLY A 178 -12.87 13.92 14.49
CA GLY A 178 -12.67 14.95 13.47
C GLY A 178 -11.57 14.59 12.48
N GLY A 179 -11.59 15.22 11.31
CA GLY A 179 -10.58 15.06 10.27
C GLY A 179 -10.82 13.84 9.39
N PHE A 180 -9.88 13.61 8.47
CA PHE A 180 -10.05 12.66 7.37
C PHE A 180 -10.47 11.25 7.81
N HIS A 181 -9.82 10.71 8.85
CA HIS A 181 -10.16 9.37 9.35
C HIS A 181 -11.63 9.26 9.76
N GLY A 182 -12.11 10.20 10.56
CA GLY A 182 -13.48 10.18 11.06
C GLY A 182 -14.50 10.46 9.97
N ASP A 183 -14.21 11.37 9.04
CA ASP A 183 -15.05 11.64 7.87
C ASP A 183 -15.23 10.38 7.00
N GLU A 184 -14.14 9.65 6.74
CA GLU A 184 -14.16 8.41 5.96
C GLU A 184 -14.86 7.28 6.71
N CYS A 185 -14.64 7.15 8.02
CA CYS A 185 -15.34 6.18 8.85
C CYS A 185 -16.84 6.48 8.99
N ASN A 186 -17.22 7.76 9.00
CA ASN A 186 -18.63 8.16 8.96
C ASN A 186 -19.28 7.72 7.64
N LYS A 187 -18.64 7.97 6.49
CA LYS A 187 -19.14 7.50 5.18
C LYS A 187 -19.31 5.98 5.12
N ILE A 188 -18.40 5.21 5.70
CA ILE A 188 -18.50 3.74 5.76
C ILE A 188 -19.71 3.28 6.58
N LYS A 189 -20.03 4.01 7.65
CA LYS A 189 -21.12 3.70 8.57
C LYS A 189 -22.49 4.16 8.07
N GLU A 190 -22.52 5.20 7.25
CA GLU A 190 -23.75 5.64 6.59
C GLU A 190 -24.37 4.46 5.83
N LEU A 191 -25.68 4.27 6.01
CA LEU A 191 -26.41 3.27 5.24
C LEU A 191 -26.30 3.63 3.75
N PRO A 192 -26.17 2.64 2.84
CA PRO A 192 -26.23 2.90 1.42
C PRO A 192 -27.51 3.70 1.16
N ARG A 193 -27.39 4.94 0.68
CA ARG A 193 -28.57 5.67 0.20
C ARG A 193 -29.20 4.75 -0.83
N GLN A 194 -30.52 4.54 -0.71
CA GLN A 194 -31.31 3.71 -1.63
C GLN A 194 -30.76 3.90 -3.05
N GLU A 195 -30.06 2.88 -3.55
CA GLU A 195 -29.18 2.98 -4.71
C GLU A 195 -29.97 3.57 -5.88
N SER A 196 -29.78 4.85 -6.19
CA SER A 196 -30.17 5.32 -7.50
C SER A 196 -29.21 4.66 -8.48
N ASN A 197 -29.73 3.92 -9.46
CA ASN A 197 -28.94 3.29 -10.53
C ASN A 197 -27.97 4.26 -11.24
N ASP A 198 -28.15 5.56 -11.02
CA ASP A 198 -27.38 6.66 -11.59
C ASP A 198 -26.02 6.88 -10.88
N GLU A 199 -25.88 6.55 -9.58
CA GLU A 199 -24.66 6.86 -8.80
C GLU A 199 -23.43 6.03 -9.23
N TYR A 200 -23.68 4.84 -9.80
CA TYR A 200 -22.63 3.94 -10.30
C TYR A 200 -22.74 3.69 -11.81
N GLU A 201 -23.36 4.61 -12.54
CA GLU A 201 -23.54 4.47 -13.99
C GLU A 201 -22.19 4.34 -14.72
N CYS A 202 -21.13 4.99 -14.25
CA CYS A 202 -19.79 4.89 -14.83
C CYS A 202 -19.24 3.44 -14.86
N LEU A 203 -19.74 2.55 -14.00
CA LEU A 203 -19.31 1.15 -13.97
C LEU A 203 -19.90 0.31 -15.11
N LYS A 204 -20.91 0.82 -15.84
CA LYS A 204 -21.45 0.18 -17.04
C LYS A 204 -20.48 0.29 -18.22
N ASP A 205 -19.59 1.28 -18.20
CA ASP A 205 -18.63 1.52 -19.27
C ASP A 205 -17.48 0.50 -19.23
N SER A 206 -17.20 -0.12 -20.37
CA SER A 206 -16.10 -1.07 -20.49
C SER A 206 -14.76 -0.35 -20.56
N VAL A 207 -13.81 -0.76 -19.72
CA VAL A 207 -12.42 -0.29 -19.81
C VAL A 207 -11.65 -1.14 -20.82
N LYS A 208 -10.98 -0.49 -21.77
CA LYS A 208 -10.05 -1.18 -22.69
C LYS A 208 -8.73 -1.46 -21.96
N ALA A 209 -8.55 -2.69 -21.48
CA ALA A 209 -7.28 -3.11 -20.90
C ALA A 209 -6.15 -2.96 -21.92
N ILE A 210 -5.01 -2.41 -21.49
CA ILE A 210 -3.78 -2.58 -22.26
C ILE A 210 -3.41 -4.06 -22.18
N GLY A 211 -3.03 -4.67 -23.31
CA GLY A 211 -2.58 -6.06 -23.34
C GLY A 211 -1.36 -6.26 -22.46
N SER A 212 -1.57 -6.51 -21.17
CA SER A 212 -0.52 -6.82 -20.21
C SER A 212 -0.27 -8.32 -20.23
N LYS A 213 1.01 -8.71 -20.29
CA LYS A 213 1.40 -10.10 -20.06
C LYS A 213 1.07 -10.45 -18.62
N TRP A 214 0.01 -11.22 -18.41
CA TRP A 214 -0.34 -11.77 -17.11
C TRP A 214 0.76 -12.71 -16.65
N MET A 215 1.34 -12.42 -15.50
CA MET A 215 2.38 -13.26 -14.88
C MET A 215 2.09 -13.37 -13.40
N THR A 216 2.21 -14.56 -12.85
CA THR A 216 2.27 -14.75 -11.41
C THR A 216 3.58 -14.18 -10.86
N PRO A 217 3.67 -13.88 -9.55
CA PRO A 217 4.93 -13.53 -8.91
C PRO A 217 6.05 -14.55 -9.19
N SER A 218 5.76 -15.87 -9.21
CA SER A 218 6.75 -16.89 -9.56
C SER A 218 7.25 -16.73 -11.00
N MET A 219 6.36 -16.51 -11.96
CA MET A 219 6.74 -16.24 -13.36
C MET A 219 7.58 -14.97 -13.49
N PHE A 220 7.24 -13.91 -12.75
CA PHE A 220 8.03 -12.67 -12.71
C PHE A 220 9.45 -12.94 -12.22
N TYR A 221 9.60 -13.59 -11.07
CA TYR A 221 10.92 -13.87 -10.50
C TYR A 221 11.73 -14.86 -11.31
N SER A 222 11.07 -15.79 -12.02
CA SER A 222 11.73 -16.67 -12.97
C SER A 222 12.28 -15.87 -14.17
N HIS A 223 11.47 -14.97 -14.73
CA HIS A 223 11.83 -14.16 -15.90
C HIS A 223 12.92 -13.11 -15.59
N TYR A 224 12.87 -12.47 -14.42
CA TYR A 224 13.76 -11.36 -14.04
C TYR A 224 14.78 -11.75 -12.96
N ARG A 225 15.05 -13.06 -12.77
CA ARG A 225 15.85 -13.61 -11.67
C ARG A 225 17.19 -12.90 -11.41
N ARG A 226 17.86 -12.46 -12.48
CA ARG A 226 19.20 -11.84 -12.39
C ARG A 226 19.14 -10.44 -11.78
N ASP A 227 18.18 -9.63 -12.20
CA ASP A 227 18.08 -8.23 -11.82
C ASP A 227 17.26 -8.05 -10.53
N TRP A 228 16.23 -8.89 -10.37
CA TRP A 228 15.25 -8.85 -9.29
C TRP A 228 15.13 -10.18 -8.52
N PRO A 229 16.19 -10.69 -7.87
CA PRO A 229 16.06 -11.90 -7.07
C PRO A 229 15.24 -11.67 -5.79
N GLN A 230 14.37 -12.62 -5.44
CA GLN A 230 13.37 -12.55 -4.36
C GLN A 230 13.93 -12.10 -2.99
N CYS A 231 15.08 -12.64 -2.60
CA CYS A 231 15.71 -12.24 -1.35
C CYS A 231 16.20 -10.79 -1.42
N ARG A 232 16.84 -10.37 -2.51
CA ARG A 232 17.33 -8.99 -2.66
C ARG A 232 16.18 -7.98 -2.69
N THR A 233 15.05 -8.35 -3.31
CA THR A 233 13.85 -7.50 -3.31
C THR A 233 13.22 -7.46 -1.92
N SER A 234 13.36 -8.48 -1.08
CA SER A 234 12.82 -8.45 0.29
C SER A 234 13.77 -7.77 1.30
N TYR A 235 15.07 -8.06 1.18
CA TYR A 235 16.13 -7.58 2.05
C TYR A 235 17.33 -7.15 1.22
N PHE A 236 17.70 -5.87 1.35
CA PHE A 236 18.86 -5.32 0.64
C PHE A 236 20.13 -6.11 0.98
N ASN A 237 21.02 -6.29 -0.01
CA ASN A 237 22.26 -7.06 0.11
C ASN A 237 22.08 -8.52 0.59
N SER A 238 20.96 -9.15 0.28
CA SER A 238 20.72 -10.56 0.57
C SER A 238 20.67 -11.44 -0.69
N VAL A 239 20.85 -12.74 -0.48
CA VAL A 239 20.74 -13.80 -1.47
C VAL A 239 19.94 -14.95 -0.88
N GLU A 240 19.42 -15.84 -1.74
CA GLU A 240 18.83 -17.08 -1.26
C GLU A 240 19.90 -17.93 -0.57
N CYS A 241 19.57 -18.47 0.60
CA CYS A 241 20.45 -19.35 1.34
C CYS A 241 20.71 -20.63 0.52
N THR A 242 21.98 -21.01 0.40
CA THR A 242 22.37 -22.25 -0.28
C THR A 242 22.02 -23.43 0.63
N LYS A 243 20.78 -23.91 0.58
CA LYS A 243 20.39 -25.18 1.22
C LYS A 243 20.39 -26.27 0.16
N PRO A 244 21.10 -27.39 0.36
CA PRO A 244 20.86 -28.59 -0.45
C PRO A 244 19.46 -29.08 -0.12
N SER A 245 18.48 -28.77 -0.96
CA SER A 245 17.15 -29.36 -0.86
C SER A 245 17.28 -30.88 -1.06
N LYS A 246 16.86 -31.67 -0.06
CA LYS A 246 16.66 -33.12 -0.22
C LYS A 246 15.36 -33.45 -1.00
N SER A 247 14.56 -32.43 -1.26
CA SER A 247 13.28 -32.49 -1.96
C SER A 247 13.47 -32.18 -3.44
N THR A 248 12.71 -32.86 -4.30
CA THR A 248 12.59 -32.55 -5.73
C THR A 248 12.07 -31.12 -5.97
N TYR A 249 11.31 -30.57 -5.01
CA TYR A 249 10.75 -29.22 -5.04
C TYR A 249 11.52 -28.30 -4.09
N GLN A 250 12.11 -27.24 -4.62
CA GLN A 250 12.96 -26.30 -3.86
C GLN A 250 12.19 -25.58 -2.73
N TYR A 251 10.87 -25.41 -2.88
CA TYR A 251 10.02 -24.66 -1.96
C TYR A 251 8.79 -25.47 -1.49
N SER A 252 9.01 -26.70 -1.02
CA SER A 252 7.92 -27.59 -0.58
C SER A 252 7.07 -27.02 0.56
N GLU A 253 7.64 -26.15 1.40
CA GLU A 253 6.95 -25.45 2.48
C GLU A 253 6.43 -24.06 2.08
N CYS A 254 6.56 -23.67 0.81
CA CYS A 254 6.25 -22.33 0.32
C CYS A 254 6.98 -21.20 1.07
N ARG A 255 8.25 -21.44 1.38
CA ARG A 255 9.14 -20.51 2.06
C ARG A 255 10.49 -20.45 1.37
N VAL A 256 11.12 -19.29 1.41
CA VAL A 256 12.43 -19.00 0.86
C VAL A 256 13.28 -18.43 1.99
N SER A 257 14.41 -19.08 2.30
CA SER A 257 15.33 -18.56 3.32
C SER A 257 16.31 -17.57 2.70
N CYS A 258 16.42 -16.37 3.28
CA CYS A 258 17.34 -15.34 2.82
C CYS A 258 18.55 -15.21 3.75
N CYS A 259 19.74 -15.06 3.15
CA CYS A 259 21.02 -14.97 3.83
C CYS A 259 21.75 -13.68 3.40
N PRO A 260 22.64 -13.10 4.23
CA PRO A 260 23.48 -11.99 3.81
C PRO A 260 24.36 -12.40 2.63
N LYS A 261 24.53 -11.49 1.65
CA LYS A 261 25.39 -11.74 0.48
C LYS A 261 26.86 -11.97 0.87
N TYR A 262 27.32 -11.26 1.90
CA TYR A 262 28.69 -11.35 2.39
C TYR A 262 28.77 -12.40 3.48
N LYS A 263 29.44 -13.52 3.17
CA LYS A 263 29.70 -14.60 4.12
C LYS A 263 30.86 -14.20 5.04
N TYR A 264 30.60 -14.05 6.34
CA TYR A 264 31.68 -14.13 7.32
C TYR A 264 31.98 -15.61 7.57
N ILE A 265 33.26 -15.97 7.53
CA ILE A 265 33.79 -17.31 7.27
C ILE A 265 33.32 -18.42 8.25
N PHE A 266 32.60 -18.09 9.32
CA PHE A 266 32.18 -19.06 10.34
C PHE A 266 30.70 -19.01 10.75
N LEU A 267 29.88 -18.13 10.18
CA LEU A 267 28.43 -18.06 10.46
C LEU A 267 27.69 -17.73 9.16
N ASN A 268 26.78 -18.61 8.73
CA ASN A 268 25.76 -18.29 7.72
C ASN A 268 24.45 -18.00 8.45
N PRO A 269 24.28 -16.84 9.11
CA PRO A 269 23.02 -16.52 9.76
C PRO A 269 21.94 -16.39 8.68
N THR A 270 20.80 -17.04 8.91
CA THR A 270 19.59 -16.73 8.13
C THR A 270 19.11 -15.36 8.59
N ILE A 271 18.81 -14.46 7.64
CA ILE A 271 18.21 -13.15 7.95
C ILE A 271 16.78 -13.41 8.43
N ASN A 272 15.97 -13.96 7.53
CA ASN A 272 14.59 -14.37 7.76
C ASN A 272 14.11 -15.22 6.58
N ASP A 273 13.02 -15.94 6.80
CA ASP A 273 12.26 -16.59 5.74
C ASP A 273 11.23 -15.61 5.16
N ILE A 274 11.04 -15.67 3.84
CA ILE A 274 9.95 -14.98 3.13
C ILE A 274 9.02 -16.03 2.51
N PRO A 275 7.74 -15.71 2.26
CA PRO A 275 6.87 -16.59 1.49
C PRO A 275 7.44 -16.81 0.09
N ALA A 276 7.38 -18.05 -0.39
CA ALA A 276 7.64 -18.34 -1.79
C ALA A 276 6.62 -17.61 -2.67
N PRO A 277 7.02 -17.14 -3.86
CA PRO A 277 6.15 -16.34 -4.69
C PRO A 277 4.95 -17.15 -5.19
N ASP A 278 3.81 -16.48 -5.27
CA ASP A 278 2.59 -17.15 -5.73
C ASP A 278 2.77 -17.74 -7.14
N GLY A 279 2.28 -18.98 -7.31
CA GLY A 279 2.46 -19.79 -8.51
C GLY A 279 3.69 -20.69 -8.53
N GLU A 280 4.56 -20.63 -7.50
CA GLU A 280 5.73 -21.52 -7.40
C GLU A 280 5.30 -22.96 -7.07
N ASN A 281 5.94 -23.97 -7.69
CA ASN A 281 5.59 -25.38 -7.42
C ASN A 281 6.15 -25.83 -6.06
N CYS A 282 5.27 -26.34 -5.20
CA CYS A 282 5.62 -26.89 -3.89
C CYS A 282 5.48 -28.42 -3.80
N ASP A 283 4.72 -29.02 -4.71
CA ASP A 283 4.50 -30.48 -4.77
C ASP A 283 3.98 -30.85 -6.18
N ALA A 284 3.78 -32.14 -6.45
CA ALA A 284 3.08 -32.60 -7.64
C ALA A 284 1.65 -32.02 -7.67
N HIS A 285 1.36 -31.21 -8.70
CA HIS A 285 0.07 -30.52 -8.89
C HIS A 285 -0.32 -29.51 -7.79
N LYS A 286 0.65 -28.99 -7.02
CA LYS A 286 0.40 -27.93 -6.03
C LYS A 286 1.30 -26.73 -6.24
N ILE A 287 0.77 -25.56 -5.92
CA ILE A 287 1.46 -24.29 -6.01
C ILE A 287 1.40 -23.53 -4.69
N CYS A 288 2.34 -22.61 -4.50
CA CYS A 288 2.32 -21.65 -3.42
C CYS A 288 1.31 -20.54 -3.71
N VAL A 289 0.47 -20.23 -2.72
CA VAL A 289 -0.42 -19.06 -2.70
C VAL A 289 -0.45 -18.51 -1.28
N GLY A 290 -0.05 -17.26 -1.09
CA GLY A 290 -0.02 -16.61 0.23
C GLY A 290 0.83 -17.37 1.26
N GLY A 291 1.93 -17.97 0.82
CA GLY A 291 2.84 -18.76 1.68
C GLY A 291 2.30 -20.15 2.08
N LYS A 292 1.25 -20.66 1.43
CA LYS A 292 0.71 -22.01 1.65
C LYS A 292 0.75 -22.85 0.38
N CYS A 293 1.07 -24.13 0.52
CA CYS A 293 1.04 -25.08 -0.59
C CYS A 293 -0.38 -25.59 -0.81
N VAL A 294 -1.02 -25.18 -1.91
CA VAL A 294 -2.42 -25.47 -2.21
C VAL A 294 -2.54 -26.27 -3.51
N GLN A 295 -3.62 -27.06 -3.65
CA GLN A 295 -3.88 -27.75 -4.91
C GLN A 295 -4.05 -26.75 -6.05
N ASN A 296 -3.44 -27.06 -7.19
CA ASN A 296 -3.65 -26.31 -8.41
C ASN A 296 -5.00 -26.71 -9.02
N THR A 297 -6.10 -26.22 -8.42
CA THR A 297 -7.47 -26.59 -8.80
C THR A 297 -8.00 -25.83 -10.02
N THR A 298 -7.22 -24.91 -10.59
CA THR A 298 -7.68 -24.07 -11.70
C THR A 298 -6.49 -23.54 -12.50
N SER A 299 -6.44 -23.93 -13.78
CA SER A 299 -5.89 -23.09 -14.84
C SER A 299 -6.34 -21.65 -14.57
N VAL A 300 -5.40 -20.73 -14.38
CA VAL A 300 -5.69 -19.29 -14.44
C VAL A 300 -5.94 -18.98 -15.91
N GLU A 301 -7.03 -19.52 -16.45
CA GLU A 301 -7.56 -19.20 -17.76
C GLU A 301 -8.36 -17.91 -17.57
N GLY A 302 -7.75 -16.82 -18.00
CA GLY A 302 -8.44 -15.55 -18.15
C GLY A 302 -9.65 -15.71 -19.06
N LYS A 303 -10.73 -15.08 -18.64
CA LYS A 303 -11.69 -14.44 -19.54
C LYS A 303 -11.88 -13.01 -19.09
#